data_AF-A0A5C8U6W6-F1
#
_entry.id   AF-A0A5C8U6W6-F1
#
_cell.length_a   1.000
_cell.length_b   1.000
_cell.length_c   1.000
_cell.angle_alpha   90.00
_cell.angle_beta   90.00
_cell.angle_gamma   90.00
#
_symmetry.space_group_name_H-M   'P 1'
#
loop_
_entity.id
_entity.type
_entity.pdbx_description
1 polymer ?
#
loop_
_entity_poly.entity_id
_entity_poly.type
_entity_poly.pdbx_seq_one_letter_code
_entity_poly.pdbx_strand_id
1 'polypeptide(L)'
;MNDDRTTPSTPFFPGAGVLYDIAACLRFFSRVNVPPLPDEPSPYAAPDFTTVPRVLPLAGLLLALPAALVLVAGWELRLGPFVASALALALLALITGAMHEDGLADVADGFGGGSTWMRRLEIMRDSRIGAYGGTALVLAYSLRLGALATLLDRSGAHAALALLLAAA
;
A
#
# COMPACT_ATOMS: atom_id res chain seq x y z
N MET A 1 -20.50 33.96 17.56
CA MET A 1 -21.73 33.17 17.37
C MET A 1 -21.76 32.70 15.92
N ASN A 2 -21.14 31.55 15.66
CA ASN A 2 -21.52 30.62 14.59
C ASN A 2 -20.77 29.33 14.92
N ASP A 3 -21.42 28.54 15.77
CA ASP A 3 -21.00 27.22 16.17
C ASP A 3 -21.45 26.24 15.08
N ASP A 4 -20.80 26.30 13.91
CA ASP A 4 -20.99 25.35 12.81
C ASP A 4 -20.23 24.04 13.11
N ARG A 5 -20.44 23.50 14.31
CA ARG A 5 -20.15 22.09 14.56
C ARG A 5 -21.13 21.30 13.72
N THR A 6 -20.66 20.93 12.53
CA THR A 6 -21.22 19.89 11.67
C THR A 6 -21.77 18.78 12.55
N THR A 7 -23.09 18.73 12.71
CA THR A 7 -23.76 17.62 13.36
C THR A 7 -23.29 16.35 12.67
N PRO A 8 -22.74 15.35 13.36
CA PRO A 8 -22.37 14.10 12.71
C PRO A 8 -23.64 13.54 12.08
N SER A 9 -23.70 13.54 10.75
CA SER A 9 -24.78 12.93 10.01
C SER A 9 -24.87 11.48 10.47
N THR A 10 -26.00 11.11 11.07
CA THR A 10 -26.24 9.74 11.51
C THR A 10 -26.01 8.81 10.31
N PRO A 11 -25.13 7.79 10.43
CA PRO A 11 -24.83 6.90 9.33
C PRO A 11 -26.09 6.21 8.82
N PHE A 12 -26.22 6.08 7.50
CA PHE A 12 -27.39 5.49 6.83
C PHE A 12 -27.75 4.09 7.36
N PHE A 13 -26.74 3.30 7.74
CA PHE A 13 -26.88 2.00 8.41
C PHE A 13 -25.82 1.80 9.51
N PRO A 14 -26.06 0.89 10.48
CA PRO A 14 -25.07 0.54 11.50
C PRO A 14 -23.77 0.06 10.86
N GLY A 15 -22.63 0.63 11.27
CA GLY A 15 -21.30 0.24 10.75
C GLY A 15 -20.81 0.98 9.52
N ALA A 16 -21.57 1.94 8.97
CA ALA A 16 -21.16 2.71 7.78
C ALA A 16 -19.80 3.43 7.96
N GLY A 17 -19.45 3.82 9.20
CA GLY A 17 -18.14 4.41 9.50
C GLY A 17 -16.96 3.50 9.14
N VAL A 18 -17.09 2.18 9.32
CA VAL A 18 -16.04 1.22 8.93
C VAL A 18 -15.92 1.13 7.41
N LEU A 19 -17.05 1.16 6.69
CA LEU A 19 -17.06 1.17 5.23
C LEU A 19 -16.45 2.45 4.66
N TYR A 20 -16.78 3.60 5.25
CA TYR A 20 -16.17 4.88 4.88
C TYR A 20 -14.66 4.88 5.14
N ASP A 21 -14.21 4.35 6.29
CA ASP A 21 -12.79 4.22 6.60
C ASP A 21 -12.06 3.31 5.58
N ILE A 22 -12.65 2.17 5.22
CA ILE A 22 -12.08 1.26 4.21
C ILE A 22 -11.99 1.97 2.86
N ALA A 23 -13.05 2.64 2.42
CA ALA A 23 -13.06 3.38 1.17
C ALA A 23 -12.00 4.49 1.16
N ALA A 24 -11.87 5.25 2.25
CA ALA A 24 -10.84 6.26 2.42
C ALA A 24 -9.43 5.66 2.35
N CYS A 25 -9.19 4.50 3.01
CA CYS A 25 -7.91 3.79 2.93
C CYS A 25 -7.59 3.35 1.50
N LEU A 26 -8.54 2.74 0.80
CA LEU A 26 -8.33 2.27 -0.57
C LEU A 26 -8.03 3.44 -1.50
N ARG A 27 -8.70 4.59 -1.34
CA ARG A 27 -8.41 5.80 -2.16
C ARG A 27 -7.06 6.41 -1.83
N PHE A 28 -6.65 6.38 -0.56
CA PHE A 28 -5.40 7.02 -0.12
C PHE A 28 -4.17 6.16 -0.41
N PHE A 29 -4.24 4.85 -0.14
CA PHE A 29 -3.10 3.92 -0.26
C PHE A 29 -3.05 3.19 -1.61
N SER A 30 -3.95 3.50 -2.54
CA SER A 30 -3.96 2.87 -3.87
C SER A 30 -4.43 3.82 -4.97
N ARG A 31 -4.15 3.44 -6.21
CA ARG A 31 -4.65 4.08 -7.44
C ARG A 31 -6.00 3.52 -7.88
N VAL A 32 -6.64 2.68 -7.07
CA VAL A 32 -7.95 2.12 -7.37
C VAL A 32 -8.99 3.24 -7.26
N ASN A 33 -9.74 3.45 -8.34
CA ASN A 33 -10.84 4.41 -8.34
C ASN A 33 -12.02 3.84 -7.55
N VAL A 34 -12.13 4.20 -6.27
CA VAL A 34 -13.29 3.88 -5.43
C VAL A 34 -14.27 5.05 -5.49
N PRO A 35 -15.48 4.88 -6.07
CA PRO A 35 -16.47 5.94 -6.15
C PRO A 35 -16.94 6.38 -4.74
N PRO A 36 -17.51 7.58 -4.59
CA PRO A 36 -18.07 8.04 -3.32
C PRO A 36 -19.19 7.10 -2.87
N LEU A 37 -19.23 6.79 -1.58
CA LEU A 37 -20.30 5.98 -1.02
C LEU A 37 -21.54 6.86 -0.71
N PRO A 38 -22.75 6.29 -0.68
CA PRO A 38 -23.95 7.03 -0.26
C PRO A 38 -23.78 7.65 1.13
N ASP A 39 -24.15 8.94 1.24
CA ASP A 39 -24.06 9.74 2.46
C ASP A 39 -22.65 9.83 3.08
N GLU A 40 -21.61 9.60 2.28
CA GLU A 40 -20.23 9.78 2.72
C GLU A 40 -19.96 11.28 2.98
N PRO A 41 -19.55 11.69 4.21
CA PRO A 41 -19.51 13.11 4.58
C PRO A 41 -18.51 13.94 3.77
N SER A 42 -17.34 13.37 3.47
CA SER A 42 -16.25 14.05 2.77
C SER A 42 -15.47 13.07 1.89
N PRO A 43 -16.02 12.67 0.74
CA PRO A 43 -15.33 11.78 -0.19
C PRO A 43 -14.01 12.41 -0.66
N TYR A 44 -12.99 11.57 -0.85
CA TYR A 44 -11.65 11.97 -1.31
C TYR A 44 -10.82 12.84 -0.35
N ALA A 45 -11.32 13.15 0.85
CA ALA A 45 -10.48 13.72 1.89
C ALA A 45 -9.45 12.69 2.39
N ALA A 46 -8.39 13.19 3.04
CA ALA A 46 -7.45 12.32 3.71
C ALA A 46 -8.17 11.49 4.80
N PRO A 47 -7.81 10.21 4.97
CA PRO A 47 -8.37 9.37 6.00
C PRO A 47 -8.09 9.93 7.40
N ASP A 48 -9.03 9.74 8.34
CA ASP A 48 -8.78 10.05 9.76
C ASP A 48 -7.85 8.99 10.34
N PHE A 49 -6.58 9.36 10.53
CA PHE A 49 -5.54 8.47 11.04
C PHE A 49 -5.77 8.00 12.49
N THR A 50 -6.76 8.55 13.20
CA THR A 50 -7.14 8.07 14.54
C THR A 50 -8.08 6.87 14.49
N THR A 51 -8.88 6.72 13.43
CA THR A 51 -9.88 5.64 13.28
C THR A 51 -9.42 4.53 12.33
N VAL A 52 -8.66 4.91 11.31
CA VAL A 52 -8.20 4.04 10.22
C VAL A 52 -7.35 2.83 10.63
N PRO A 53 -6.52 2.83 11.70
CA PRO A 53 -5.72 1.66 12.06
C PRO A 53 -6.50 0.35 12.22
N ARG A 54 -7.79 0.42 12.58
CA ARG A 54 -8.66 -0.77 12.71
C ARG A 54 -9.03 -1.42 11.37
N VAL A 55 -8.96 -0.68 10.27
CA VAL A 55 -9.34 -1.15 8.92
C VAL A 55 -8.15 -1.33 7.99
N LEU A 56 -6.96 -0.85 8.36
CA LEU A 56 -5.73 -1.01 7.57
C LEU A 56 -5.46 -2.47 7.17
N PRO A 57 -5.59 -3.47 8.06
CA PRO A 57 -5.37 -4.87 7.67
C PRO A 57 -6.32 -5.34 6.56
N LEU A 58 -7.58 -4.91 6.64
CA LEU A 58 -8.58 -5.26 5.64
C LEU A 58 -8.33 -4.55 4.31
N ALA A 59 -7.97 -3.26 4.35
CA ALA A 59 -7.61 -2.53 3.14
C ALA A 59 -6.37 -3.15 2.47
N GLY A 60 -5.33 -3.47 3.24
CA GLY A 60 -4.14 -4.15 2.74
C GLY A 60 -4.44 -5.52 2.13
N LEU A 61 -5.29 -6.32 2.77
CA LEU A 61 -5.76 -7.59 2.21
C LEU A 61 -6.47 -7.42 0.86
N LEU A 62 -7.36 -6.42 0.75
CA LEU A 62 -8.07 -6.11 -0.50
C LEU A 62 -7.11 -5.69 -1.61
N LEU A 63 -6.06 -4.91 -1.29
CA LEU A 63 -5.05 -4.48 -2.27
C LEU A 63 -4.09 -5.61 -2.66
N ALA A 64 -3.80 -6.55 -1.77
CA ALA A 64 -2.94 -7.70 -2.04
C ALA A 64 -3.64 -8.83 -2.78
N LEU A 65 -4.98 -8.90 -2.72
CA LEU A 65 -5.76 -9.98 -3.34
C LEU A 65 -5.48 -10.12 -4.86
N PRO A 66 -5.49 -9.06 -5.68
CA PRO A 66 -5.15 -9.19 -7.10
C PRO A 66 -3.72 -9.68 -7.34
N ALA A 67 -2.75 -9.24 -6.54
CA ALA A 67 -1.36 -9.69 -6.63
C ALA A 67 -1.22 -11.18 -6.25
N ALA A 68 -1.96 -11.63 -5.24
CA ALA A 68 -2.02 -13.04 -4.85
C ALA A 68 -2.62 -13.92 -5.97
N LEU A 69 -3.68 -13.43 -6.64
CA LEU A 69 -4.27 -14.12 -7.80
C LEU A 69 -3.28 -14.21 -8.96
N VAL A 70 -2.53 -13.15 -9.25
CA VAL A 70 -1.47 -13.17 -10.28
C VAL A 70 -0.37 -14.16 -9.93
N LEU A 71 0.04 -14.24 -8.66
CA LEU A 71 1.04 -15.21 -8.20
C LEU A 71 0.59 -16.65 -8.47
N VAL A 72 -0.64 -16.99 -8.06
CA VAL A 72 -1.22 -18.33 -8.28
C VAL A 72 -1.38 -18.62 -9.77
N ALA A 73 -1.91 -17.68 -10.55
CA ALA A 73 -2.07 -17.86 -11.98
C ALA A 73 -0.71 -18.07 -12.69
N GLY A 74 0.31 -17.29 -12.34
CA GLY A 74 1.66 -17.44 -12.90
C GLY A 74 2.30 -18.78 -12.53
N TRP A 75 2.01 -19.30 -11.33
CA TRP A 75 2.44 -20.63 -10.91
C TRP A 75 1.76 -21.74 -11.71
N GLU A 76 0.44 -21.71 -11.86
CA GLU A 76 -0.32 -22.70 -12.63
C GLU A 76 0.04 -22.69 -14.12
N LEU A 77 0.36 -21.52 -14.67
CA LEU A 77 0.88 -21.35 -16.03
C LEU A 77 2.35 -21.77 -16.19
N ARG A 78 3.00 -22.23 -15.13
CA ARG A 78 4.40 -22.68 -15.11
C ARG A 78 5.40 -21.63 -15.60
N LEU A 79 5.16 -20.36 -15.29
CA LEU A 79 6.08 -19.25 -15.63
C LEU A 79 7.40 -19.30 -14.84
N GLY A 80 7.48 -20.17 -13.83
CA GLY A 80 8.59 -20.25 -12.89
C GLY A 80 8.41 -19.29 -11.70
N PRO A 81 9.00 -19.62 -10.54
CA PRO A 81 8.74 -18.91 -9.29
C PRO A 81 9.21 -17.44 -9.33
N PHE A 82 10.31 -17.17 -10.03
CA PHE A 82 10.86 -15.83 -10.18
C PHE A 82 9.90 -14.91 -10.96
N VAL A 83 9.44 -15.34 -12.14
CA VAL A 83 8.57 -14.51 -13.00
C VAL A 83 7.21 -14.30 -12.36
N ALA A 84 6.60 -15.35 -11.80
CA ALA A 84 5.32 -15.23 -11.11
C ALA A 84 5.39 -14.24 -9.92
N SER A 85 6.47 -14.32 -9.12
CA SER A 85 6.69 -13.43 -7.99
C SER A 85 6.95 -11.98 -8.43
N ALA A 86 7.73 -11.78 -9.49
CA ALA A 86 7.99 -10.46 -10.05
C ALA A 86 6.71 -9.79 -10.56
N LEU A 87 5.85 -10.54 -11.27
CA LEU A 87 4.56 -10.04 -11.75
C LEU A 87 3.61 -9.66 -10.59
N ALA A 88 3.56 -10.48 -9.54
CA ALA A 88 2.75 -10.18 -8.36
C ALA A 88 3.21 -8.89 -7.65
N LEU A 89 4.53 -8.73 -7.44
CA LEU A 89 5.09 -7.52 -6.82
C LEU A 89 4.91 -6.27 -7.71
N ALA A 90 5.09 -6.42 -9.02
CA ALA A 90 4.87 -5.34 -9.97
C ALA A 90 3.42 -4.88 -9.97
N LEU A 91 2.46 -5.82 -9.96
CA LEU A 91 1.05 -5.47 -9.86
C LEU A 91 0.73 -4.75 -8.54
N LEU A 92 1.30 -5.22 -7.42
CA LEU A 92 1.08 -4.57 -6.13
C LEU A 92 1.59 -3.12 -6.15
N ALA A 93 2.78 -2.87 -6.72
CA ALA A 93 3.33 -1.53 -6.87
C ALA A 93 2.46 -0.64 -7.78
N LEU A 94 1.89 -1.19 -8.86
CA LEU A 94 0.97 -0.46 -9.73
C LEU A 94 -0.34 -0.10 -9.02
N ILE A 95 -0.89 -1.05 -8.26
CA ILE A 95 -2.12 -0.86 -7.48
C ILE A 95 -1.90 0.20 -6.39
N THR A 96 -0.82 0.11 -5.61
CA THR A 96 -0.52 1.08 -4.55
C THR A 96 0.01 2.40 -5.08
N GLY A 97 0.35 2.46 -6.37
CA GLY A 97 1.00 3.62 -6.97
C GLY A 97 2.42 3.88 -6.50
N ALA A 98 3.07 2.85 -5.96
CA ALA A 98 4.40 2.86 -5.37
C ALA A 98 4.56 3.83 -4.18
N MET A 99 3.46 4.15 -3.46
CA MET A 99 3.50 5.10 -2.33
C MET A 99 4.45 4.66 -1.20
N HIS A 100 4.52 3.36 -0.91
CA HIS A 100 5.40 2.84 0.14
C HIS A 100 6.86 2.83 -0.31
N GLU A 101 7.08 2.49 -1.58
CA GLU A 101 8.38 2.51 -2.22
C GLU A 101 8.95 3.95 -2.29
N ASP A 102 8.12 4.92 -2.63
CA ASP A 102 8.47 6.35 -2.64
C ASP A 102 8.90 6.82 -1.25
N GLY A 103 8.07 6.55 -0.22
CA GLY A 103 8.40 6.89 1.16
C GLY A 103 9.69 6.20 1.66
N LEU A 104 9.95 4.95 1.24
CA LEU A 104 11.20 4.27 1.55
C LEU A 104 12.41 4.96 0.89
N ALA A 105 12.28 5.35 -0.37
CA ALA A 105 13.33 6.04 -1.11
C ALA A 105 13.61 7.43 -0.49
N ASP A 106 12.56 8.21 -0.22
CA ASP A 106 12.65 9.53 0.40
C ASP A 106 13.35 9.48 1.76
N VAL A 107 12.97 8.54 2.61
CA VAL A 107 13.61 8.36 3.93
C VAL A 107 15.07 7.96 3.76
N ALA A 108 15.38 7.04 2.85
CA ALA A 108 16.77 6.62 2.63
C ALA A 108 17.64 7.78 2.10
N ASP A 109 17.15 8.56 1.13
CA ASP A 109 17.86 9.72 0.59
C ASP A 109 17.96 10.87 1.59
N GLY A 110 16.89 11.14 2.33
CA GLY A 110 16.88 12.14 3.40
C GLY A 110 17.94 11.84 4.45
N PHE A 111 17.97 10.61 4.97
CA PHE A 111 18.93 10.22 6.01
C PHE A 111 20.35 10.03 5.49
N GLY A 112 20.53 9.51 4.28
CA GLY A 112 21.84 9.29 3.68
C GLY A 112 22.50 10.55 3.13
N GLY A 113 21.71 11.51 2.63
CA GLY A 113 22.17 12.74 2.00
C GLY A 113 22.12 14.00 2.87
N GLY A 114 21.36 13.98 3.97
CA GLY A 114 21.16 15.16 4.84
C GLY A 114 21.84 15.05 6.19
N SER A 115 22.75 15.99 6.49
CA SER A 115 23.46 16.06 7.79
C SER A 115 22.68 16.77 8.90
N THR A 116 21.72 17.62 8.56
CA THR A 116 20.85 18.34 9.51
C THR A 116 19.39 18.01 9.25
N TRP A 117 18.53 18.11 10.28
CA TRP A 117 17.09 17.88 10.16
C TRP A 117 16.44 18.64 9.00
N MET A 118 16.74 19.94 8.87
CA MET A 118 16.21 20.78 7.79
C MET A 118 16.63 20.26 6.42
N ARG A 119 17.89 19.84 6.26
CA ARG A 119 18.37 19.30 5.00
C ARG A 119 17.74 17.95 4.65
N ARG A 120 17.50 17.07 5.64
CA ARG A 120 16.80 15.79 5.40
C ARG A 120 15.40 16.04 4.87
N LEU A 121 14.65 16.96 5.47
CA LEU A 121 13.31 17.33 5.02
C LEU A 121 13.29 17.98 3.65
N GLU A 122 14.30 18.80 3.32
CA GLU A 122 14.44 19.34 1.97
C GLU A 122 14.63 18.23 0.93
N ILE A 123 15.46 17.23 1.23
CA ILE A 123 15.71 16.09 0.34
C ILE A 123 14.44 15.24 0.17
N MET A 124 13.73 14.93 1.25
CA MET A 124 12.47 14.16 1.19
C MET A 124 11.34 14.85 0.43
N ARG A 125 11.45 16.16 0.17
CA ARG A 125 10.48 16.92 -0.64
C ARG A 125 10.90 17.06 -2.10
N ASP A 126 12.11 16.64 -2.42
CA ASP A 126 12.63 16.63 -3.78
C ASP A 126 12.17 15.34 -4.45
N SER A 127 11.48 15.44 -5.59
CA SER A 127 10.98 14.26 -6.31
C SER A 127 12.08 13.46 -7.03
N ARG A 128 13.35 13.86 -6.91
CA ARG A 128 14.48 13.15 -7.52
C ARG A 128 14.97 12.02 -6.62
N ILE A 129 15.12 10.84 -7.23
CA ILE A 129 15.75 9.70 -6.55
C ILE A 129 17.27 9.88 -6.44
N GLY A 130 17.79 9.67 -5.24
CA GLY A 130 19.23 9.65 -4.95
C GLY A 130 19.79 8.22 -4.90
N ALA A 131 21.11 8.15 -4.65
CA ALA A 131 21.80 6.87 -4.60
C ALA A 131 21.35 6.00 -3.41
N TYR A 132 20.97 6.61 -2.28
CA TYR A 132 20.53 5.87 -1.12
C TYR A 132 19.11 5.32 -1.33
N GLY A 133 18.20 6.12 -1.87
CA GLY A 133 16.85 5.71 -2.24
C GLY A 133 16.86 4.60 -3.28
N GLY A 134 17.63 4.77 -4.36
CA GLY A 134 17.83 3.72 -5.37
C GLY A 134 18.38 2.43 -4.77
N THR A 135 19.38 2.51 -3.91
CA THR A 135 19.95 1.33 -3.23
C THR A 135 18.92 0.65 -2.31
N ALA A 136 18.17 1.43 -1.53
CA ALA A 136 17.14 0.92 -0.63
C ALA A 136 16.04 0.17 -1.40
N LEU A 137 15.58 0.72 -2.52
CA LEU A 137 14.59 0.08 -3.39
C LEU A 137 15.11 -1.24 -3.99
N VAL A 138 16.34 -1.24 -4.51
CA VAL A 138 16.95 -2.47 -5.07
C VAL A 138 17.04 -3.56 -4.02
N LEU A 139 17.52 -3.24 -2.81
CA LEU A 139 17.61 -4.20 -1.71
C LEU A 139 16.23 -4.69 -1.27
N ALA A 140 15.26 -3.78 -1.11
CA ALA A 140 13.91 -4.12 -0.69
C ALA A 140 13.20 -5.03 -1.70
N TYR A 141 13.24 -4.71 -2.99
CA TYR A 141 12.63 -5.55 -4.03
C TYR A 141 13.36 -6.87 -4.21
N SER A 142 14.69 -6.88 -4.15
CA SER A 142 15.48 -8.11 -4.25
C SER A 142 15.14 -9.08 -3.12
N LEU A 143 15.01 -8.58 -1.88
CA LEU A 143 14.62 -9.39 -0.73
C LEU A 143 13.18 -9.91 -0.86
N ARG A 144 12.23 -9.04 -1.22
CA ARG A 144 10.81 -9.43 -1.41
C ARG A 144 10.67 -10.47 -2.52
N LEU A 145 11.34 -10.25 -3.65
CA LEU A 145 11.31 -11.14 -4.80
C LEU A 145 11.94 -12.50 -4.47
N GLY A 146 13.13 -12.49 -3.88
CA GLY A 146 13.82 -13.71 -3.46
C GLY A 146 13.02 -14.51 -2.44
N ALA A 147 12.45 -13.84 -1.43
CA ALA A 147 11.61 -14.48 -0.42
C ALA A 147 10.34 -15.08 -1.02
N LEU A 148 9.60 -14.31 -1.84
CA LEU A 148 8.35 -14.77 -2.44
C LEU A 148 8.59 -15.90 -3.44
N ALA A 149 9.63 -15.80 -4.27
CA ALA A 149 10.00 -16.86 -5.21
C ALA A 149 10.40 -18.15 -4.48
N THR A 150 11.18 -18.04 -3.40
CA THR A 150 11.58 -19.19 -2.58
C THR A 150 10.37 -19.83 -1.90
N LEU A 151 9.44 -19.03 -1.38
CA LEU A 151 8.20 -19.54 -0.78
C LEU A 151 7.32 -20.23 -1.82
N LEU A 152 7.19 -19.64 -3.01
CA LEU A 152 6.43 -20.21 -4.12
C LEU A 152 7.01 -21.55 -4.57
N ASP A 153 8.33 -21.64 -4.70
CA ASP A 153 9.01 -22.89 -5.04
C ASP A 153 8.79 -24.00 -3.99
N ARG A 154 8.81 -23.64 -2.70
CA ARG A 154 8.67 -24.61 -1.59
C ARG A 154 7.24 -25.00 -1.25
N SER A 155 6.28 -24.11 -1.47
CA SER A 155 4.89 -24.27 -0.98
C SER A 155 3.82 -24.18 -2.07
N GLY A 156 4.22 -23.93 -3.32
CA GLY A 156 3.32 -23.73 -4.44
C GLY A 156 2.36 -22.57 -4.20
N ALA A 157 1.10 -22.74 -4.60
CA ALA A 157 0.06 -21.71 -4.48
C ALA A 157 -0.16 -21.18 -3.05
N HIS A 158 0.21 -21.93 -2.00
CA HIS A 158 0.10 -21.48 -0.61
C HIS A 158 0.98 -20.26 -0.29
N ALA A 159 2.02 -19.98 -1.10
CA ALA A 159 2.80 -18.76 -0.98
C ALA A 159 1.96 -17.48 -1.13
N ALA A 160 0.80 -17.57 -1.78
CA ALA A 160 -0.17 -16.46 -1.85
C ALA A 160 -0.67 -16.04 -0.46
N LEU A 161 -0.79 -16.98 0.49
CA LEU A 161 -1.17 -16.65 1.87
C LEU A 161 -0.11 -15.79 2.55
N ALA A 162 1.17 -16.05 2.30
CA ALA A 162 2.24 -15.22 2.85
C ALA A 162 2.17 -13.78 2.31
N LEU A 163 1.81 -13.60 1.04
CA LEU A 163 1.61 -12.28 0.45
C LEU A 163 0.41 -11.54 1.09
N LEU A 164 -0.70 -12.25 1.32
CA LEU A 164 -1.90 -11.70 1.96
C LEU A 164 -1.64 -11.32 3.42
N LEU A 165 -0.97 -12.19 4.18
CA LEU A 165 -0.62 -11.96 5.58
C LEU A 165 0.41 -10.85 5.74
N ALA A 166 1.32 -10.67 4.79
CA ALA A 166 2.29 -9.58 4.83
C ALA A 166 1.65 -8.21 4.52
N ALA A 167 0.46 -8.20 3.90
CA ALA A 167 -0.27 -6.98 3.55
C ALA A 167 -1.32 -6.58 4.59
N ALA A 168 -1.76 -7.52 5.45
CA ALA A 168 -2.71 -7.30 6.53
C ALA A 168 -1.99 -6.83 7.81
#